data_AF-A0A100WHV5-F1
#
_entry.id   AF-A0A100WHV5-F1
#
_cell.length_a   1.000
_cell.length_b   1.000
_cell.length_c   1.000
_cell.angle_alpha   90.00
_cell.angle_beta   90.00
_cell.angle_gamma   90.00
#
_symmetry.space_group_name_H-M   'P 1'
#
loop_
_entity.id
_entity.type
_entity.pdbx_description
1 polymer ?
#
loop_
_entity_poly.entity_id
_entity_poly.type
_entity_poly.pdbx_seq_one_letter_code
_entity_poly.pdbx_strand_id
1 'polypeptide(L)'
;MSIGFTNPRCDCRSYNRPELTGGSTDEVVLPSPAWGDRRNGVPVDACIADTILALWAEGVETIGSCCGHNGVFGPPTVILNDGVDAEWVLGLLPRLDPSRGWVVKQWQLTTTFRVRDR
;
A
#
# COMPACT_ATOMS: atom_id res chain seq x y z
N MET A 1 2.59 19.70 -15.49
CA MET A 1 3.22 19.74 -14.16
C MET A 1 3.68 18.33 -13.84
N SER A 2 4.99 18.09 -13.88
CA SER A 2 5.54 16.78 -13.48
C SER A 2 5.51 16.69 -11.97
N ILE A 3 4.65 15.82 -11.44
CA ILE A 3 4.64 15.49 -10.02
C ILE A 3 5.89 14.66 -9.79
N GLY A 4 6.96 15.27 -9.25
CA GLY A 4 8.16 14.54 -8.90
C GLY A 4 7.83 13.53 -7.79
N PHE A 5 8.02 12.23 -8.05
CA PHE A 5 7.71 11.15 -7.11
C PHE A 5 8.80 10.93 -6.04
N THR A 6 9.75 11.84 -5.92
CA THR A 6 10.84 11.75 -4.93
C THR A 6 10.37 12.31 -3.60
N ASN A 7 10.07 11.43 -2.64
CA ASN A 7 9.83 11.84 -1.26
C ASN A 7 11.18 12.02 -0.54
N PRO A 8 11.53 13.23 -0.08
CA PRO A 8 12.81 13.49 0.60
C PRO A 8 12.98 12.74 1.95
N ARG A 9 11.99 11.97 2.42
CA ARG A 9 12.05 11.18 3.66
C ARG A 9 12.09 9.66 3.46
N CYS A 10 12.06 9.16 2.23
CA CYS A 10 12.12 7.71 1.99
C CYS A 10 13.58 7.25 1.89
N ASP A 11 14.00 6.37 2.79
CA ASP A 11 15.29 5.65 2.74
C ASP A 11 15.10 4.13 2.83
N CYS A 12 13.91 3.63 2.48
CA CYS A 12 13.58 2.22 2.60
C CYS A 12 14.39 1.35 1.64
N ARG A 13 14.96 0.25 2.15
CA ARG A 13 15.59 -0.82 1.40
C ARG A 13 14.54 -1.86 1.00
N SER A 14 14.50 -2.25 -0.27
CA SER A 14 13.62 -3.34 -0.69
C SER A 14 14.15 -4.67 -0.16
N TYR A 15 13.33 -5.44 0.54
CA TYR A 15 13.71 -6.77 1.00
C TYR A 15 13.88 -7.76 -0.17
N ASN A 16 13.09 -7.59 -1.25
CA ASN A 16 13.08 -8.50 -2.40
C ASN A 16 14.10 -8.15 -3.47
N ARG A 17 14.45 -6.86 -3.60
CA ARG A 17 15.34 -6.34 -4.63
C ARG A 17 16.30 -5.29 -4.04
N PRO A 18 17.07 -5.63 -2.98
CA PRO A 18 17.94 -4.67 -2.30
C PRO A 18 18.99 -4.06 -3.23
N GLU A 19 19.37 -4.77 -4.30
CA GLU A 19 20.31 -4.30 -5.32
C GLU A 19 19.76 -3.16 -6.19
N LEU A 20 18.44 -2.99 -6.24
CA LEU A 20 17.78 -1.94 -7.01
C LEU A 20 17.49 -0.69 -6.16
N THR A 21 17.59 -0.80 -4.84
CA THR A 21 17.26 0.28 -3.91
C THR A 21 18.51 0.74 -3.18
N GLY A 22 18.82 2.03 -3.23
CA GLY A 22 19.96 2.61 -2.50
C GLY A 22 19.68 2.90 -1.01
N GLY A 23 18.53 2.46 -0.48
CA GLY A 23 18.10 2.77 0.89
C GLY A 23 18.78 1.91 1.95
N SER A 24 18.86 2.42 3.19
CA SER A 24 19.45 1.73 4.33
C SER A 24 18.45 1.35 5.43
N THR A 25 17.20 1.80 5.31
CA THR A 25 16.16 1.59 6.31
C THR A 25 15.36 0.32 6.01
N ASP A 26 15.34 -0.62 6.95
CA ASP A 26 14.55 -1.85 6.82
C ASP A 26 13.05 -1.62 7.06
N GLU A 27 12.24 -2.61 6.68
CA GLU A 27 10.82 -2.67 7.02
C GLU A 27 10.62 -2.74 8.55
N VAL A 28 9.51 -2.18 9.03
CA VAL A 28 9.05 -2.35 10.41
C VAL A 28 7.94 -3.38 10.47
N VAL A 29 7.89 -4.17 11.53
CA VAL A 29 6.84 -5.16 11.74
C VAL A 29 5.72 -4.54 12.55
N LEU A 30 4.58 -4.30 11.90
CA LEU A 30 3.37 -3.82 12.53
C LEU A 30 2.55 -4.98 13.13
N PRO A 31 1.75 -4.74 14.19
CA PRO A 31 0.80 -5.73 14.69
C PRO A 31 -0.16 -6.17 13.58
N SER A 32 -0.50 -7.45 13.54
CA SER A 32 -1.49 -7.93 12.58
C SER A 32 -2.86 -7.32 12.90
N PRO A 33 -3.55 -6.71 11.92
CA PRO A 33 -4.91 -6.24 12.12
C PRO A 33 -5.86 -7.44 12.32
N ALA A 34 -7.05 -7.18 12.85
CA ALA A 34 -8.02 -8.25 13.20
C ALA A 34 -8.47 -9.12 12.00
N TRP A 35 -8.46 -8.56 10.79
CA TRP A 35 -8.76 -9.30 9.55
C TRP A 35 -7.54 -10.07 8.99
N GLY A 36 -6.34 -9.84 9.53
CA GLY A 36 -5.12 -10.49 9.08
C GLY A 36 -4.76 -11.72 9.91
N ASP A 37 -4.32 -12.80 9.25
CA ASP A 37 -3.89 -14.05 9.90
C ASP A 37 -2.35 -14.12 10.11
N ARG A 38 -1.67 -12.98 10.24
CA ARG A 38 -0.20 -12.98 10.39
C ARG A 38 0.22 -13.01 11.86
N ARG A 39 0.49 -14.22 12.36
CA ARG A 39 0.97 -14.44 13.74
C ARG A 39 2.25 -13.66 14.11
N ASN A 40 3.09 -13.36 13.12
CA ASN A 40 4.36 -12.64 13.32
C ASN A 40 4.27 -11.15 12.97
N GLY A 41 3.06 -10.61 12.78
CA GLY A 41 2.85 -9.24 12.32
C GLY A 41 3.02 -9.06 10.81
N VAL A 42 2.90 -7.81 10.37
CA VAL A 42 2.91 -7.41 8.96
C VAL A 42 4.12 -6.49 8.73
N PRO A 43 5.13 -6.92 7.96
CA PRO A 43 6.23 -6.05 7.58
C PRO A 43 5.73 -4.97 6.63
N VAL A 44 6.11 -3.72 6.89
CA VAL A 44 5.76 -2.54 6.10
C VAL A 44 6.99 -1.64 5.98
N ASP A 45 7.18 -1.04 4.80
CA ASP A 45 8.19 -0.01 4.59
C ASP A 45 8.10 1.09 5.67
N ALA A 46 9.18 1.28 6.44
CA ALA A 46 9.19 2.16 7.61
C ALA A 46 8.65 3.58 7.34
N CYS A 47 8.94 4.14 6.15
CA CYS A 47 8.55 5.51 5.83
C CYS A 47 7.05 5.70 5.56
N ILE A 48 6.27 4.64 5.40
CA ILE A 48 4.80 4.67 5.23
C ILE A 48 4.04 3.92 6.32
N ALA A 49 4.75 3.39 7.32
CA ALA A 49 4.16 2.55 8.37
C ALA A 49 3.02 3.27 9.12
N ASP A 50 3.19 4.54 9.47
CA ASP A 50 2.16 5.35 10.13
C ASP A 50 0.91 5.53 9.26
N THR A 51 1.10 5.74 7.95
CA THR A 51 -0.03 5.84 7.00
C THR A 51 -0.80 4.54 6.92
N ILE A 52 -0.11 3.40 6.89
CA ILE A 52 -0.74 2.08 6.85
C ILE A 52 -1.49 1.79 8.16
N LEU A 53 -0.91 2.12 9.32
CA LEU A 53 -1.61 2.02 10.61
C LEU A 53 -2.86 2.91 10.66
N ALA A 54 -2.78 4.13 10.13
CA ALA A 54 -3.92 5.05 10.09
C ALA A 54 -5.04 4.54 9.17
N LEU A 55 -4.71 3.96 8.01
CA LEU A 55 -5.69 3.27 7.17
C LEU A 55 -6.37 2.12 7.93
N TRP A 56 -5.59 1.32 8.67
CA TRP A 56 -6.15 0.20 9.44
C TRP A 56 -7.07 0.67 10.58
N ALA A 57 -6.74 1.78 11.22
CA ALA A 57 -7.59 2.39 12.25
C ALA A 57 -8.94 2.88 11.68
N GLU A 58 -8.98 3.25 10.40
CA GLU A 58 -10.20 3.60 9.65
C GLU A 58 -10.95 2.36 9.10
N GLY A 59 -10.50 1.15 9.45
CA GLY A 59 -11.11 -0.12 9.01
C GLY A 59 -10.77 -0.52 7.58
N VAL A 60 -9.74 0.08 6.97
CA VAL A 60 -9.32 -0.25 5.60
C VAL A 60 -8.55 -1.56 5.60
N GLU A 61 -9.10 -2.60 4.97
CA GLU A 61 -8.42 -3.88 4.80
C GLU A 61 -7.39 -3.83 3.65
N THR A 62 -6.13 -3.59 3.99
CA THR A 62 -5.02 -3.67 3.04
C THR A 62 -4.41 -5.08 3.03
N ILE A 63 -3.95 -5.51 1.87
CA ILE A 63 -3.29 -6.82 1.64
C ILE A 63 -1.89 -6.70 1.03
N GLY A 64 -1.45 -5.47 0.76
CA GLY A 64 -0.08 -5.15 0.39
C GLY A 64 0.13 -3.64 0.35
N SER A 65 1.37 -3.23 0.52
CA SER A 65 1.77 -1.82 0.41
C SER A 65 3.23 -1.72 -0.01
N CYS A 66 3.60 -0.64 -0.70
CA CYS A 66 5.00 -0.32 -0.98
C CYS A 66 5.16 1.20 -1.08
N CYS A 67 6.25 1.75 -0.54
CA CYS A 67 6.56 3.16 -0.61
C CYS A 67 7.06 3.63 -2.00
N GLY A 68 7.32 2.70 -2.92
CA GLY A 68 7.86 2.98 -4.26
C GLY A 68 9.38 3.18 -4.29
N HIS A 69 10.05 3.13 -3.13
CA HIS A 69 11.50 3.23 -2.95
C HIS A 69 12.13 4.37 -3.76
N ASN A 70 11.73 5.62 -3.48
CA ASN A 70 12.16 6.83 -4.20
C ASN A 70 11.87 6.82 -5.71
N GLY A 71 10.79 6.15 -6.11
CA GLY A 71 10.35 6.07 -7.50
C GLY A 71 10.96 4.92 -8.29
N VAL A 72 11.85 4.11 -7.70
CA VAL A 72 12.42 2.90 -8.35
C VAL A 72 11.32 1.96 -8.83
N PHE A 73 10.23 1.82 -8.07
CA PHE A 73 9.08 0.99 -8.43
C PHE A 73 7.81 1.80 -8.75
N GLY A 74 7.96 3.10 -9.00
CA GLY A 74 6.86 4.03 -9.22
C GLY A 74 6.34 4.70 -7.94
N PRO A 75 5.11 5.24 -7.96
CA PRO A 75 4.55 5.93 -6.80
C PRO A 75 4.28 4.97 -5.63
N PRO A 76 4.13 5.49 -4.40
CA PRO A 76 3.61 4.74 -3.27
C PRO A 76 2.29 4.04 -3.61
N THR A 77 2.17 2.78 -3.22
CA THR A 77 1.01 1.94 -3.52
C THR A 77 0.43 1.28 -2.29
N VAL A 78 -0.89 1.17 -2.26
CA VAL A 78 -1.63 0.29 -1.35
C VAL A 78 -2.50 -0.65 -2.17
N ILE A 79 -2.59 -1.91 -1.76
CA ILE A 79 -3.40 -2.94 -2.38
C ILE A 79 -4.51 -3.30 -1.39
N LEU A 80 -5.76 -3.12 -1.81
CA LEU A 80 -6.94 -3.36 -1.02
C LEU A 80 -7.48 -4.77 -1.24
N ASN A 81 -8.10 -5.33 -0.20
CA ASN A 81 -8.93 -6.53 -0.31
C ASN A 81 -10.20 -6.26 -1.13
N ASP A 82 -10.89 -7.32 -1.53
CA ASP A 82 -12.22 -7.22 -2.13
C ASP A 82 -13.22 -6.59 -1.13
N GLY A 83 -14.19 -5.83 -1.63
CA GLY A 83 -15.21 -5.17 -0.80
C GLY A 83 -14.82 -3.86 -0.12
N VAL A 84 -13.55 -3.43 -0.20
CA VAL A 84 -13.13 -2.09 0.24
C VAL A 84 -13.45 -1.04 -0.83
N ASP A 85 -13.99 0.12 -0.47
CA ASP A 85 -14.23 1.22 -1.43
C ASP A 85 -12.91 1.92 -1.80
N ALA A 86 -12.40 1.63 -3.00
CA ALA A 86 -11.14 2.19 -3.48
C ALA A 86 -11.18 3.72 -3.68
N GLU A 87 -12.33 4.29 -4.08
CA GLU A 87 -12.47 5.74 -4.29
C GLU A 87 -12.49 6.48 -2.95
N TRP A 88 -13.14 5.90 -1.94
CA TRP A 88 -13.08 6.45 -0.59
C TRP A 88 -11.64 6.44 -0.04
N VAL A 89 -10.89 5.35 -0.25
CA VAL A 89 -9.47 5.28 0.15
C VAL A 89 -8.62 6.30 -0.61
N LEU A 90 -8.87 6.52 -1.90
CA LEU A 90 -8.20 7.57 -2.69
C LEU A 90 -8.45 8.98 -2.10
N GLY A 91 -9.65 9.26 -1.57
CA GLY A 91 -9.96 10.51 -0.87
C GLY A 91 -9.42 10.58 0.57
N LEU A 92 -9.14 9.44 1.21
CA LEU A 92 -8.58 9.36 2.56
C LEU A 92 -7.07 9.57 2.58
N LEU A 93 -6.34 8.97 1.64
CA LEU A 93 -4.87 8.97 1.62
C LEU A 93 -4.23 10.37 1.64
N PRO A 94 -4.70 11.38 0.88
CA PRO A 94 -4.14 12.74 0.96
C PRO A 94 -4.35 13.42 2.32
N ARG A 95 -5.31 12.96 3.14
CA ARG A 95 -5.53 13.47 4.50
C ARG A 95 -4.56 12.84 5.50
N LEU A 96 -4.27 11.55 5.32
CA LEU A 96 -3.36 10.78 6.18
C LEU A 96 -1.88 11.04 5.84
N ASP A 97 -1.57 11.22 4.56
CA ASP A 97 -0.23 11.43 4.06
C ASP A 97 -0.23 12.43 2.88
N PRO A 98 -0.38 13.73 3.18
CA PRO A 98 -0.46 14.78 2.16
C PRO A 98 0.83 14.95 1.35
N SER A 99 1.93 14.31 1.77
CA SER A 99 3.24 14.45 1.14
C SER A 99 3.47 13.52 -0.06
N ARG A 100 2.55 12.57 -0.30
CA ARG A 100 2.70 11.51 -1.29
C ARG A 100 1.51 11.44 -2.25
N GLY A 101 1.80 11.24 -3.54
CA GLY A 101 0.81 10.87 -4.55
C GLY A 101 0.63 9.36 -4.59
N TRP A 102 -0.41 8.85 -3.94
CA TRP A 102 -0.65 7.41 -3.82
C TRP A 102 -1.36 6.82 -5.04
N VAL A 103 -1.07 5.55 -5.33
CA VAL A 103 -1.86 4.70 -6.21
C VAL A 103 -2.57 3.64 -5.38
N VAL A 104 -3.88 3.53 -5.55
CA VAL A 104 -4.70 2.49 -4.94
C VAL A 104 -4.93 1.39 -5.97
N LYS A 105 -4.63 0.14 -5.57
CA LYS A 105 -4.94 -1.07 -6.32
C LYS A 105 -5.92 -1.90 -5.51
N GLN A 106 -6.69 -2.78 -6.14
CA GLN A 106 -7.63 -3.65 -5.46
C GLN A 106 -7.68 -5.02 -6.12
N TRP A 107 -7.72 -6.07 -5.30
CA TRP A 107 -8.16 -7.39 -5.75
C TRP A 107 -9.67 -7.46 -5.76
N GLN A 108 -10.25 -7.86 -6.89
CA GLN A 108 -11.71 -7.97 -7.05
C GLN A 108 -12.07 -9.38 -7.48
N LEU A 109 -12.95 -10.03 -6.71
CA LEU A 109 -13.55 -11.29 -7.14
C LEU A 109 -14.67 -11.00 -8.13
N THR A 110 -14.47 -11.39 -9.39
CA THR A 110 -15.48 -11.17 -10.44
C THR A 110 -16.19 -12.48 -10.77
N THR A 111 -17.52 -12.44 -10.80
CA THR A 111 -18.35 -13.58 -11.22
C THR A 111 -18.87 -13.33 -12.62
N THR A 112 -18.56 -14.21 -13.56
CA THR A 112 -19.08 -14.17 -14.94
C THR A 112 -19.87 -15.43 -15.22
N PHE A 113 -21.09 -15.28 -15.75
CA PHE A 113 -21.89 -16.41 -16.25
C PHE A 113 -22.19 -16.23 -17.73
N ARG A 114 -22.12 -17.31 -18.52
CA ARG A 114 -22.63 -17.33 -19.89
C ARG A 114 -24.10 -17.71 -19.86
N VAL A 115 -24.95 -16.83 -20.36
CA VAL A 115 -26.34 -17.18 -20.70
C VAL A 115 -26.29 -18.02 -21.98
N ARG A 116 -26.88 -19.22 -21.96
CA ARG A 116 -27.14 -19.97 -23.21
C ARG A 116 -28.48 -19.50 -23.74
N ASP A 117 -28.48 -18.93 -24.93
CA ASP A 117 -29.73 -18.67 -25.67
C ASP A 117 -30.43 -20.01 -25.93
N ARG A 118 -31.76 -20.02 -25.72
CA ARG A 118 -32.63 -21.20 -25.95
C ARG A 118 -32.98 -21.34 -27.41
#